data_AF-A0A842KQF0-F1
#
_entry.id   AF-A0A842KQF0-F1
#
_cell.length_a   1.000
_cell.length_b   1.000
_cell.length_c   1.000
_cell.angle_alpha   90.00
_cell.angle_beta   90.00
_cell.angle_gamma   90.00
#
_symmetry.space_group_name_H-M   'P 1'
#
loop_
_entity.id
_entity.type
_entity.pdbx_description
1 polymer ?
#
loop_
_entity_poly.entity_id
_entity_poly.type
_entity_poly.pdbx_seq_one_letter_code
_entity_poly.pdbx_strand_id
1 'polypeptide(L)'
;MPFTKEQLKIIEDTIKNSLRKKFQTYKPETSHMPFHYRLLGRDRMALFSFIHSMNTTFGTSIFEPVAETLANLNFKFAQKQYVVGDTISEQAQSEIQRIINELTMGKNPNKVEETERIRKVCNKGRMNKLKTMKVD
;
A
#
# COMPACT_ATOMS: atom_id res chain seq x y z
N MET A 1 7.88 1.83 -24.35
CA MET A 1 8.66 3.04 -24.69
C MET A 1 9.79 3.19 -23.69
N PRO A 2 11.01 3.54 -24.10
CA PRO A 2 12.11 3.80 -23.18
C PRO A 2 11.86 5.07 -22.36
N PHE A 3 12.32 5.11 -21.11
CA PHE A 3 12.23 6.29 -20.26
C PHE A 3 13.11 7.43 -20.79
N THR A 4 12.63 8.67 -20.63
CA THR A 4 13.44 9.86 -20.93
C THR A 4 14.53 10.05 -19.87
N LYS A 5 15.59 10.80 -20.20
CA LYS A 5 16.69 11.09 -19.26
C LYS A 5 16.20 11.79 -17.98
N GLU A 6 15.19 12.64 -18.10
CA GLU A 6 14.58 13.33 -16.95
C GLU A 6 13.84 12.36 -16.05
N GLN A 7 13.06 11.45 -16.61
CA GLN A 7 12.36 10.41 -15.85
C GLN A 7 13.35 9.49 -15.12
N LEU A 8 14.45 9.10 -15.77
CA LEU A 8 15.51 8.31 -15.14
C LEU A 8 16.14 9.03 -13.95
N LYS A 9 16.38 10.34 -14.08
CA LYS A 9 16.93 11.16 -12.99
C LYS A 9 15.97 11.23 -11.79
N ILE A 10 14.68 11.42 -12.05
CA ILE A 10 13.65 11.45 -11.00
C ILE A 10 13.61 10.10 -10.26
N ILE A 11 13.61 8.99 -11.00
CA ILE A 11 13.63 7.64 -10.40
C ILE A 11 14.89 7.44 -9.55
N GLU A 12 16.06 7.83 -10.06
CA GLU A 12 17.33 7.74 -9.34
C GLU A 12 17.30 8.56 -8.04
N ASP A 13 16.78 9.78 -8.10
CA ASP A 13 16.64 10.65 -6.94
C ASP A 13 15.65 10.07 -5.91
N THR A 14 14.53 9.48 -6.36
CA THR A 14 13.59 8.77 -5.48
C THR A 14 14.27 7.61 -4.75
N ILE A 15 15.09 6.81 -5.45
CA ILE A 15 15.84 5.69 -4.84
C ILE A 15 16.85 6.22 -3.82
N LYS A 16 17.65 7.23 -4.19
CA LYS A 16 18.63 7.86 -3.28
C LYS A 16 17.96 8.41 -2.03
N ASN A 17 16.85 9.11 -2.18
CA ASN A 17 16.11 9.69 -1.04
C ASN A 17 15.52 8.60 -0.14
N SER A 18 15.00 7.52 -0.73
CA SER A 18 14.47 6.37 0.04
C SER A 18 15.58 5.71 0.87
N LEU A 19 16.76 5.49 0.28
CA LEU A 19 17.92 4.94 0.98
C LEU A 19 18.44 5.87 2.08
N ARG A 20 18.60 7.18 1.78
CA ARG A 20 19.01 8.18 2.76
C ARG A 20 18.07 8.23 3.96
N LYS A 21 16.76 8.20 3.70
CA LYS A 21 15.75 8.15 4.76
C LYS A 21 15.90 6.88 5.60
N LYS A 22 16.16 5.73 4.99
CA LYS A 22 16.40 4.48 5.72
C LYS A 22 17.64 4.56 6.61
N PHE A 23 18.74 5.15 6.11
CA PHE A 23 19.95 5.33 6.92
C PHE A 23 19.73 6.26 8.11
N GLN A 24 18.97 7.35 7.93
CA GLN A 24 18.69 8.32 9.00
C GLN A 24 17.72 7.78 10.06
N THR A 25 16.76 6.93 9.66
CA THR A 25 15.70 6.43 10.53
C THR A 25 15.94 5.03 11.07
N TYR A 26 17.05 4.40 10.68
CA TYR A 26 17.39 3.05 11.14
C TYR A 26 17.48 3.01 12.66
N LYS A 27 16.70 2.10 13.24
CA LYS A 27 16.79 1.69 14.63
C LYS A 27 16.92 0.16 14.65
N PRO A 28 17.77 -0.40 15.52
CA PRO A 28 17.80 -1.85 15.73
C PRO A 28 16.40 -2.36 16.07
N GLU A 29 15.98 -3.47 15.47
CA GLU A 29 14.61 -3.99 15.59
C GLU A 29 14.25 -4.39 17.04
N THR A 30 15.24 -4.77 17.84
CA THR A 30 15.07 -5.06 19.27
C THR A 30 16.35 -4.75 20.04
N SER A 31 16.20 -4.32 21.30
CA SER A 31 17.29 -4.05 22.23
C SER A 31 17.66 -5.27 23.09
N HIS A 32 16.83 -6.31 23.12
CA HIS A 32 16.99 -7.45 24.01
C HIS A 32 17.27 -8.75 23.23
N MET A 33 18.55 -8.97 22.92
CA MET A 33 19.02 -10.15 22.17
C MET A 33 20.17 -10.88 22.90
N PRO A 34 19.94 -11.41 24.11
CA PRO A 34 21.00 -11.95 24.98
C PRO A 34 21.76 -13.13 24.34
N PHE A 35 21.05 -14.03 23.65
CA PHE A 35 21.66 -15.17 22.96
C PHE A 35 22.52 -14.73 21.77
N HIS A 36 22.02 -13.84 20.92
CA HIS A 36 22.75 -13.36 19.74
C HIS A 36 23.99 -12.55 20.15
N TYR A 37 23.88 -11.72 21.19
CA TYR A 37 25.04 -11.00 21.73
C TYR A 37 26.09 -11.95 22.31
N ARG A 38 25.68 -13.06 22.92
CA ARG A 38 26.63 -14.05 23.43
C ARG A 38 27.29 -14.88 22.32
N LEU A 39 26.56 -15.19 21.26
CA LEU A 39 27.06 -16.00 20.15
C LEU A 39 27.96 -15.21 19.19
N LEU A 40 27.54 -14.01 18.80
CA LEU A 40 28.18 -13.23 17.73
C LEU A 40 28.97 -12.02 18.26
N GLY A 41 28.71 -11.60 19.50
CA GLY A 41 29.17 -10.32 20.01
C GLY A 41 28.28 -9.15 19.57
N ARG A 42 28.39 -8.03 20.29
CA ARG A 42 27.53 -6.84 20.05
C ARG A 42 27.80 -6.20 18.69
N ASP A 43 29.06 -6.06 18.30
CA ASP A 43 29.44 -5.36 17.06
C ASP A 43 28.98 -6.12 15.82
N ARG A 44 29.18 -7.44 15.78
CA ARG A 44 28.70 -8.28 14.67
C ARG A 44 27.18 -8.29 14.58
N MET A 45 26.49 -8.25 15.73
CA MET A 45 25.03 -8.18 15.75
C MET A 45 24.49 -6.85 15.23
N ALA A 46 25.16 -5.73 15.56
CA ALA A 46 24.81 -4.41 15.03
C ALA A 46 24.95 -4.37 13.50
N LEU A 47 26.06 -4.90 12.97
CA LEU A 47 26.27 -5.01 11.52
C LEU A 47 25.23 -5.92 10.87
N PHE A 48 24.95 -7.09 11.46
CA PHE A 48 23.93 -8.01 10.96
C PHE A 48 22.55 -7.36 10.89
N SER A 49 22.10 -6.72 11.97
CA SER A 49 20.78 -6.06 12.01
C SER A 49 20.69 -4.93 10.99
N PHE A 50 21.77 -4.17 10.81
CA PHE A 50 21.82 -3.12 9.79
C PHE A 50 21.69 -3.71 8.38
N ILE A 51 22.50 -4.71 8.03
CA ILE A 51 22.46 -5.37 6.73
C ILE A 51 21.10 -6.01 6.48
N HIS A 52 20.52 -6.67 7.48
CA HIS A 52 19.21 -7.30 7.38
C HIS A 52 18.12 -6.26 7.07
N SER A 53 18.08 -5.17 7.82
CA SER A 53 17.16 -4.05 7.61
C SER A 53 17.34 -3.36 6.25
N MET A 54 18.57 -3.30 5.71
CA MET A 54 18.80 -2.85 4.35
C MET A 54 18.26 -3.84 3.32
N ASN A 55 18.51 -5.13 3.48
CA ASN A 55 18.06 -6.17 2.56
C ASN A 55 16.53 -6.20 2.44
N THR A 56 15.80 -6.04 3.55
CA THR A 56 14.33 -5.93 3.50
C THR A 56 13.87 -4.66 2.76
N THR A 57 14.58 -3.55 2.94
CA THR A 57 14.32 -2.29 2.22
C THR A 57 14.54 -2.46 0.72
N PHE A 58 15.63 -3.11 0.29
CA PHE A 58 15.89 -3.42 -1.11
C PHE A 58 14.87 -4.41 -1.70
N GLY A 59 14.47 -5.42 -0.94
CA GLY A 59 13.56 -6.46 -1.41
C GLY A 59 12.10 -6.04 -1.48
N THR A 60 11.68 -5.02 -0.72
CA THR A 60 10.26 -4.66 -0.61
C THR A 60 10.02 -3.14 -0.64
N SER A 61 10.54 -2.40 0.34
CA SER A 61 10.13 -1.01 0.59
C SER A 61 10.57 0.01 -0.47
N ILE A 62 11.56 -0.31 -1.31
CA ILE A 62 12.00 0.60 -2.40
C ILE A 62 11.01 0.60 -3.57
N PHE A 63 10.29 -0.50 -3.79
CA PHE A 63 9.44 -0.64 -4.98
C PHE A 63 8.22 0.28 -4.93
N GLU A 64 7.62 0.50 -3.76
CA GLU A 64 6.41 1.30 -3.61
C GLU A 64 6.64 2.80 -3.94
N PRO A 65 7.66 3.51 -3.40
CA PRO A 65 7.98 4.88 -3.83
C PRO A 65 8.35 5.00 -5.32
N VAL A 66 9.03 3.99 -5.87
CA VAL A 66 9.40 3.97 -7.29
C VAL A 66 8.17 3.77 -8.16
N ALA A 67 7.26 2.87 -7.78
CA ALA A 67 6.00 2.64 -8.47
C ALA A 67 5.11 3.90 -8.46
N GLU A 68 4.98 4.57 -7.32
CA GLU A 68 4.27 5.85 -7.19
C GLU A 68 4.86 6.92 -8.12
N THR A 69 6.19 7.03 -8.17
CA THR A 69 6.90 7.97 -9.06
C THR A 69 6.63 7.64 -10.54
N LEU A 70 6.74 6.36 -10.91
CA LEU A 70 6.49 5.88 -12.27
C LEU A 70 5.03 6.12 -12.70
N ALA A 71 4.08 5.91 -11.80
CA ALA A 71 2.67 6.13 -12.06
C ALA A 71 2.37 7.62 -12.21
N ASN A 72 2.92 8.50 -11.35
CA ASN A 72 2.74 9.95 -11.46
C ASN A 72 3.32 10.56 -12.76
N LEU A 73 4.28 9.88 -13.40
CA LEU A 73 4.80 10.32 -14.70
C LEU A 73 3.83 10.06 -15.85
N ASN A 74 2.97 9.04 -15.74
CA ASN A 74 2.08 8.59 -16.81
C ASN A 74 0.60 8.93 -16.55
N PHE A 75 0.23 9.13 -15.28
CA PHE A 75 -1.14 9.33 -14.84
C PHE A 75 -1.26 10.63 -14.03
N LYS A 76 -2.45 11.24 -14.08
CA LYS A 76 -2.73 12.51 -13.37
C LYS A 76 -2.73 12.37 -11.85
N PHE A 77 -2.93 11.15 -11.34
CA PHE A 77 -3.03 10.88 -9.92
C PHE A 77 -2.47 9.48 -9.65
N ALA A 78 -1.43 9.42 -8.83
CA ALA A 78 -0.94 8.20 -8.21
C ALA A 78 -0.50 8.49 -6.78
N GLN A 79 -1.04 7.71 -5.85
CA GLN A 79 -0.78 7.88 -4.43
C GLN A 79 -0.69 6.50 -3.78
N LYS A 80 0.32 6.29 -2.96
CA LYS A 80 0.42 5.10 -2.10
C LYS A 80 -0.51 5.20 -0.88
N GLN A 81 -1.01 4.06 -0.40
CA GLN A 81 -1.84 3.96 0.81
C GLN A 81 -3.07 4.89 0.78
N TYR A 82 -3.84 4.84 -0.31
CA TYR A 82 -5.02 5.67 -0.49
C TYR A 82 -6.13 5.33 0.51
N VAL A 83 -6.76 6.37 1.07
CA VAL A 83 -7.90 6.24 1.97
C VAL A 83 -9.18 6.32 1.15
N VAL A 84 -9.86 5.20 0.99
CA VAL A 84 -11.06 5.05 0.13
C VAL A 84 -12.27 5.82 0.69
N GLY A 85 -12.19 6.30 1.93
CA GLY A 85 -13.28 6.94 2.69
C GLY A 85 -13.72 6.07 3.86
N ASP A 86 -14.52 6.61 4.78
CA ASP A 86 -14.95 5.92 6.01
C ASP A 86 -16.48 5.78 6.10
N THR A 87 -17.23 6.04 5.03
CA THR A 87 -18.71 6.06 5.07
C THR A 87 -19.36 5.23 3.97
N ILE A 88 -20.42 4.49 4.32
CA ILE A 88 -21.31 3.79 3.39
C ILE A 88 -22.77 4.04 3.77
N SER A 89 -23.69 4.08 2.81
CA SER A 89 -25.12 4.11 3.12
C SER A 89 -25.66 2.70 3.39
N GLU A 90 -26.64 2.60 4.29
CA GLU A 90 -27.32 1.35 4.59
C GLU A 90 -28.00 0.72 3.36
N GLN A 91 -28.56 1.55 2.48
CA GLN A 91 -29.17 1.06 1.24
C GLN A 91 -28.13 0.55 0.25
N ALA A 92 -26.96 1.19 0.17
CA ALA A 92 -25.84 0.67 -0.63
C ALA A 92 -25.35 -0.67 -0.09
N GLN A 93 -25.19 -0.81 1.22
CA GLN A 93 -24.79 -2.08 1.83
C GLN A 93 -25.80 -3.19 1.52
N SER A 94 -27.09 -2.87 1.56
CA SER A 94 -28.17 -3.83 1.25
C SER A 94 -28.15 -4.27 -0.21
N GLU A 95 -27.96 -3.34 -1.16
CA GLU A 95 -27.85 -3.70 -2.58
C GLU A 95 -26.56 -4.45 -2.91
N ILE A 96 -25.44 -4.13 -2.25
CA ILE A 96 -24.20 -4.91 -2.38
C ILE A 96 -24.44 -6.35 -1.92
N GLN A 97 -25.08 -6.55 -0.77
CA GLN A 97 -25.40 -7.89 -0.28
C GLN A 97 -26.32 -8.64 -1.25
N ARG A 98 -27.31 -7.96 -1.83
CA ARG A 98 -28.19 -8.53 -2.84
C ARG A 98 -27.43 -8.97 -4.09
N ILE A 99 -26.50 -8.14 -4.59
CA ILE A 99 -25.64 -8.49 -5.73
C ILE A 99 -24.80 -9.72 -5.39
N ILE A 100 -24.18 -9.78 -4.21
CA ILE A 100 -23.39 -10.94 -3.76
C ILE A 100 -24.24 -12.21 -3.72
N ASN A 101 -25.47 -12.12 -3.22
CA ASN A 101 -26.39 -13.25 -3.19
C ASN A 101 -26.76 -13.70 -4.60
N GLU A 102 -27.08 -12.77 -5.52
CA GLU A 102 -27.37 -13.08 -6.93
C GLU A 102 -26.19 -13.80 -7.61
N LEU A 103 -24.96 -13.34 -7.37
CA LEU A 103 -23.73 -13.97 -7.90
C LEU A 103 -23.52 -15.37 -7.33
N THR A 104 -23.75 -15.55 -6.03
CA THR A 104 -23.62 -16.85 -5.36
C THR A 104 -24.66 -17.86 -5.88
N MET A 105 -25.84 -17.38 -6.29
CA MET A 105 -26.91 -18.19 -6.88
C MET A 105 -26.70 -18.50 -8.38
N GLY A 106 -25.59 -18.06 -8.98
CA GLY A 106 -25.22 -18.39 -10.36
C GLY A 106 -25.50 -17.30 -11.39
N LYS A 107 -25.78 -16.05 -10.98
CA LYS A 107 -25.84 -14.93 -11.92
C LYS A 107 -24.44 -14.61 -12.44
N ASN A 108 -24.32 -14.31 -13.74
CA ASN A 108 -23.06 -13.84 -14.32
C ASN A 108 -22.70 -12.44 -13.83
N PRO A 109 -21.44 -12.18 -13.44
CA PRO A 109 -21.00 -10.87 -12.98
C PRO A 109 -21.07 -9.83 -14.10
N ASN A 110 -21.69 -8.69 -13.81
CA ASN A 110 -21.81 -7.56 -14.73
C ASN A 110 -21.45 -6.24 -14.05
N LYS A 111 -20.16 -5.88 -14.13
CA LYS A 111 -19.61 -4.69 -13.49
C LYS A 111 -20.39 -3.41 -13.81
N VAL A 112 -20.84 -3.22 -15.05
CA VAL A 112 -21.50 -1.99 -15.49
C VAL A 112 -22.86 -1.86 -14.80
N GLU A 113 -23.68 -2.92 -14.85
CA GLU A 113 -25.00 -2.97 -14.23
C GLU A 113 -24.93 -2.87 -12.70
N GLU A 114 -24.02 -3.62 -12.08
CA GLU A 114 -23.83 -3.66 -10.62
C GLU A 114 -23.41 -2.29 -10.07
N THR A 115 -22.49 -1.61 -10.77
CA THR A 115 -22.05 -0.26 -10.38
C THR A 115 -23.19 0.76 -10.48
N GLU A 116 -24.00 0.68 -11.54
CA GLU A 116 -25.20 1.52 -11.72
C GLU A 116 -26.22 1.32 -10.60
N ARG A 117 -26.49 0.06 -10.23
CA ARG A 117 -27.41 -0.28 -9.13
C ARG A 117 -26.97 0.33 -7.81
N ILE A 118 -25.69 0.17 -7.45
CA ILE A 118 -25.12 0.73 -6.22
C ILE A 118 -25.16 2.26 -6.26
N ARG A 119 -24.80 2.89 -7.38
CA ARG A 119 -24.81 4.36 -7.53
C ARG A 119 -26.21 4.96 -7.35
N LYS A 120 -27.28 4.25 -7.72
CA LYS A 120 -28.67 4.71 -7.55
C LYS A 120 -29.11 4.78 -6.08
N VAL A 121 -28.48 4.01 -5.19
CA VAL A 121 -28.87 3.89 -3.77
C VAL A 121 -27.82 4.46 -2.81
N CYS A 122 -26.63 4.83 -3.28
CA CYS A 122 -25.50 5.22 -2.44
C CYS A 122 -25.70 6.48 -1.58
N ASN A 123 -26.65 7.35 -1.96
CA ASN A 123 -26.94 8.58 -1.22
C ASN A 123 -28.24 8.47 -0.39
N LYS A 124 -28.82 7.28 -0.30
CA LYS A 124 -30.11 7.06 0.37
C LYS A 124 -29.94 6.26 1.65
N GLY A 125 -30.76 6.61 2.65
CA GLY A 125 -30.74 5.98 3.98
C GLY A 125 -29.72 6.59 4.93
N ARG A 126 -29.45 5.90 6.04
CA ARG A 126 -28.49 6.34 7.06
C ARG A 126 -27.06 6.09 6.57
N MET A 127 -26.19 7.09 6.77
CA MET A 127 -24.75 6.95 6.54
C MET A 127 -24.10 6.32 7.76
N ASN A 128 -23.50 5.15 7.57
CA ASN A 128 -22.78 4.41 8.59
C ASN A 128 -21.28 4.59 8.41
N LYS A 129 -20.57 4.79 9.52
CA LYS A 129 -19.11 4.85 9.53
C LYS A 129 -18.53 3.45 9.58
N LEU A 130 -17.56 3.18 8.71
CA LEU A 130 -16.80 1.95 8.64
C LEU A 130 -15.36 2.21 9.05
N LYS A 131 -14.75 1.22 9.70
CA LYS A 131 -13.30 1.19 9.88
C LYS A 131 -12.68 0.69 8.57
N THR A 132 -12.27 1.61 7.71
CA THR A 132 -11.59 1.27 6.46
C THR A 132 -10.11 1.10 6.67
N MET A 133 -9.52 0.18 5.90
CA MET A 133 -8.07 0.05 5.81
C MET A 133 -7.57 0.87 4.63
N LYS A 134 -6.32 1.32 4.71
CA LYS A 134 -5.67 1.95 3.56
C LYS A 134 -5.49 0.89 2.49
N VAL A 135 -5.69 1.29 1.24
CA VAL A 135 -5.51 0.42 0.08
C VAL A 135 -4.27 0.90 -0.66
N ASP A 136 -3.41 -0.02 -1.05
CA ASP A 136 -2.21 0.27 -1.86
C ASP A 136 -2.56 0.58 -3.32
#